data_AF-A0A7S1WWV3-F1
#
_entry.id   AF-A0A7S1WWV3-F1
#
_cell.length_a   1.000
_cell.length_b   1.000
_cell.length_c   1.000
_cell.angle_alpha   90.00
_cell.angle_beta   90.00
_cell.angle_gamma   90.00
#
_symmetry.space_group_name_H-M   'P 1'
#
loop_
_entity.id
_entity.type
_entity.pdbx_description
1 polymer ?
#
loop_
_entity_poly.entity_id
_entity_poly.type
_entity_poly.pdbx_seq_one_letter_code
_entity_poly.pdbx_strand_id
1 'polypeptide(L)'
;RSGLPEGSEAGSTATFALVREDGAEQLKVLVASCGDSRALLWRKETGSIEATRDHRPGDAEERKRIEAAGGTVSDEFDPPRVDGQLACSRALGAFKFKQDSALPEAGQKVSGVPEVYEWSAKRGDWLVLACDGVWDTFSSERVAKEVCEVNGEPDLGTKLSKVLKLCIDKEADDNLTLLAVELGSVSEEPRRVEVTAGDFLKTKDKEVLEQYEAFCLRFGFALKREIVPKAPPKAALTEAQPVPAPGRFASLPAPAPAAPAG
;
A
#
# COMPACT_ATOMS: atom_id res chain seq x y z
N ARG A 1 -7.59 24.20 22.73
CA ARG A 1 -6.80 24.32 21.48
C ARG A 1 -5.27 24.35 21.70
N SER A 2 -4.77 24.01 22.90
CA SER A 2 -3.33 23.89 23.20
C SER A 2 -3.12 22.57 23.93
N GLY A 3 -2.40 21.60 23.34
CA GLY A 3 -2.07 20.35 24.03
C GLY A 3 -1.94 19.09 23.16
N LEU A 4 -2.28 19.13 21.88
CA LEU A 4 -1.99 18.00 21.00
C LEU A 4 -0.55 18.07 20.48
N PRO A 5 0.17 16.94 20.38
CA PRO A 5 1.51 16.89 19.82
C PRO A 5 1.56 17.43 18.38
N GLU A 6 2.73 17.91 17.98
CA GLU A 6 3.00 18.26 16.58
C GLU A 6 2.72 17.04 15.68
N GLY A 7 1.98 17.25 14.58
CA GLY A 7 1.53 16.15 13.69
C GLY A 7 0.21 15.47 14.09
N SER A 8 -0.46 15.89 15.17
CA SER A 8 -1.78 15.36 15.58
C SER A 8 -2.92 15.58 14.59
N GLU A 9 -2.72 16.47 13.61
CA GLU A 9 -3.61 16.71 12.48
C GLU A 9 -3.47 15.65 11.39
N ALA A 10 -2.33 14.95 11.32
CA ALA A 10 -2.07 13.92 10.33
C ALA A 10 -2.90 12.67 10.62
N GLY A 11 -3.24 11.95 9.56
CA GLY A 11 -3.91 10.67 9.63
C GLY A 11 -3.47 9.78 8.48
N SER A 12 -3.82 8.51 8.57
CA SER A 12 -3.52 7.53 7.54
C SER A 12 -4.65 6.52 7.44
N THR A 13 -4.95 6.08 6.22
CA THR A 13 -5.75 4.90 6.00
C THR A 13 -4.98 3.67 6.46
N ALA A 14 -5.68 2.56 6.66
CA ALA A 14 -5.03 1.28 6.88
C ALA A 14 -5.86 0.19 6.21
N THR A 15 -5.24 -0.50 5.27
CA THR A 15 -5.79 -1.70 4.65
C THR A 15 -4.72 -2.77 4.69
N PHE A 16 -4.98 -3.85 5.41
CA PHE A 16 -4.05 -4.97 5.51
C PHE A 16 -4.80 -6.29 5.55
N ALA A 17 -4.08 -7.36 5.19
CA ALA A 17 -4.62 -8.70 5.17
C ALA A 17 -3.72 -9.67 5.93
N LEU A 18 -4.34 -10.62 6.63
CA LEU A 18 -3.69 -11.77 7.23
C LEU A 18 -4.17 -13.01 6.48
N VAL A 19 -3.22 -13.76 5.91
CA VAL A 19 -3.49 -15.00 5.20
C VAL A 19 -3.00 -16.17 6.04
N ARG A 20 -3.85 -17.17 6.24
CA ARG A 20 -3.48 -18.42 6.92
C ARG A 20 -4.02 -19.62 6.18
N GLU A 21 -3.39 -20.77 6.37
CA GLU A 21 -3.90 -22.05 5.88
C GLU A 21 -5.20 -22.42 6.62
N ASP A 22 -6.15 -23.01 5.88
CA ASP A 22 -7.44 -23.48 6.39
C ASP A 22 -7.78 -24.85 5.79
N GLY A 23 -6.79 -25.76 5.81
CA GLY A 23 -6.80 -27.05 5.12
C GLY A 23 -5.77 -27.11 3.99
N ALA A 24 -5.71 -28.24 3.28
CA ALA A 24 -4.63 -28.50 2.29
C ALA A 24 -4.64 -27.52 1.09
N GLU A 25 -5.83 -27.21 0.57
CA GLU A 25 -6.03 -26.39 -0.64
C GLU A 25 -6.79 -25.08 -0.35
N GLN A 26 -7.14 -24.84 0.90
CA GLN A 26 -7.94 -23.68 1.31
C GLN A 26 -7.10 -22.72 2.15
N LEU A 27 -7.33 -21.44 1.88
CA LEU A 27 -6.72 -20.34 2.59
C LEU A 27 -7.83 -19.47 3.16
N LYS A 28 -7.54 -18.86 4.30
CA LYS A 28 -8.43 -17.89 4.93
C LYS A 28 -7.75 -16.53 4.93
N VAL A 29 -8.44 -15.55 4.36
CA VAL A 29 -7.97 -14.17 4.24
C VAL A 29 -8.82 -13.30 5.16
N LEU A 30 -8.19 -12.79 6.22
CA LEU A 30 -8.78 -11.78 7.10
C LEU A 30 -8.31 -10.42 6.64
N VAL A 31 -9.23 -9.52 6.29
CA VAL A 31 -8.89 -8.16 5.86
C VAL A 31 -9.46 -7.17 6.85
N ALA A 32 -8.65 -6.21 7.27
CA ALA A 32 -9.13 -5.04 8.01
C ALA A 32 -8.90 -3.80 7.14
N SER A 33 -9.96 -3.02 6.92
CA SER A 33 -9.88 -1.76 6.17
C SER A 33 -10.44 -0.59 6.98
N CYS A 34 -9.68 0.49 7.05
CA CYS A 34 -10.02 1.74 7.69
C CYS A 34 -9.61 2.89 6.75
N GLY A 35 -10.59 3.38 6.00
CA GLY A 35 -10.41 4.46 5.02
C GLY A 35 -10.82 4.05 3.61
N ASP A 36 -10.26 4.73 2.61
CA ASP A 36 -10.55 4.63 1.16
C ASP A 36 -9.45 3.91 0.36
N SER A 37 -8.44 3.36 1.04
CA SER A 37 -7.64 2.27 0.47
C SER A 37 -8.48 0.98 0.40
N ARG A 38 -8.19 0.13 -0.59
CA ARG A 38 -9.01 -1.05 -0.88
C ARG A 38 -8.17 -2.31 -1.04
N ALA A 39 -8.70 -3.41 -0.50
CA ALA A 39 -8.23 -4.76 -0.78
C ALA A 39 -9.23 -5.47 -1.69
N LEU A 40 -8.70 -6.31 -2.57
CA LEU A 40 -9.42 -7.07 -3.57
C LEU A 40 -8.90 -8.51 -3.60
N LEU A 41 -9.80 -9.49 -3.53
CA LEU A 41 -9.52 -10.89 -3.78
C LEU A 41 -10.13 -11.29 -5.12
N TRP A 42 -9.27 -11.63 -6.09
CA TRP A 42 -9.67 -12.17 -7.37
C TRP A 42 -9.55 -13.70 -7.37
N ARG A 43 -10.65 -14.36 -7.70
CA ARG A 43 -10.74 -15.83 -7.71
C ARG A 43 -10.42 -16.38 -9.07
N LYS A 44 -9.33 -17.14 -9.19
CA LYS A 44 -8.82 -17.59 -10.49
C LYS A 44 -9.78 -18.51 -11.23
N GLU A 45 -10.42 -19.42 -10.51
CA GLU A 45 -11.33 -20.41 -11.11
C GLU A 45 -12.63 -19.78 -11.63
N THR A 46 -13.17 -18.77 -10.93
CA THR A 46 -14.49 -18.18 -11.24
C THR A 46 -14.39 -16.83 -11.93
N GLY A 47 -13.24 -16.16 -11.87
CA GLY A 47 -13.05 -14.78 -12.30
C GLY A 47 -13.75 -13.74 -11.41
N SER A 48 -14.36 -14.16 -10.29
CA SER A 48 -15.13 -13.25 -9.43
C SER A 48 -14.22 -12.40 -8.54
N ILE A 49 -14.68 -11.20 -8.23
CA ILE A 49 -14.00 -10.25 -7.36
C ILE A 49 -14.78 -10.10 -6.06
N GLU A 50 -14.05 -10.19 -4.95
CA GLU A 50 -14.48 -9.78 -3.62
C GLU A 50 -13.62 -8.56 -3.22
N ALA A 51 -14.20 -7.52 -2.63
CA ALA A 51 -13.46 -6.32 -2.27
C ALA A 51 -13.99 -5.67 -0.99
N THR A 52 -13.11 -4.97 -0.27
CA THR A 52 -13.54 -4.12 0.85
C THR A 52 -14.30 -2.91 0.34
N ARG A 53 -15.23 -2.40 1.15
CA ARG A 53 -15.86 -1.11 0.92
C ARG A 53 -14.90 0.03 1.27
N ASP A 54 -14.85 1.06 0.44
CA ASP A 54 -14.18 2.32 0.77
C ASP A 54 -15.00 3.08 1.81
N HIS A 55 -14.34 3.77 2.73
CA HIS A 55 -15.01 4.59 3.73
C HIS A 55 -14.94 6.07 3.34
N ARG A 56 -15.93 6.54 2.58
CA ARG A 56 -16.00 7.93 2.12
C ARG A 56 -17.05 8.73 2.91
N PRO A 57 -16.87 10.04 3.11
CA PRO A 57 -17.85 10.89 3.79
C PRO A 57 -19.23 10.91 3.11
N GLY A 58 -19.26 10.68 1.80
CA GLY A 58 -20.49 10.61 1.02
C GLY A 58 -21.35 9.36 1.29
N ASP A 59 -20.78 8.29 1.84
CA ASP A 59 -21.50 7.05 2.11
C ASP A 59 -22.58 7.25 3.17
N ALA A 60 -23.76 6.68 2.96
CA ALA A 60 -24.93 6.97 3.79
C ALA A 60 -24.70 6.72 5.29
N GLU A 61 -24.04 5.61 5.65
CA GLU A 61 -23.73 5.28 7.04
C GLU A 61 -22.67 6.19 7.64
N GLU A 62 -21.64 6.53 6.85
CA GLU A 62 -20.56 7.40 7.29
C GLU A 62 -21.05 8.85 7.48
N ARG A 63 -21.83 9.37 6.52
CA ARG A 63 -22.49 10.68 6.61
C ARG A 63 -23.35 10.78 7.85
N LYS A 64 -24.22 9.79 8.08
CA LYS A 64 -25.08 9.75 9.26
C LYS A 64 -24.27 9.80 10.56
N ARG A 65 -23.16 9.07 10.65
CA ARG A 65 -22.27 9.12 11.82
C ARG A 65 -21.64 10.52 11.97
N ILE A 66 -21.11 11.09 10.88
CA ILE A 66 -20.46 12.40 10.88
C ILE A 66 -21.43 13.48 11.39
N GLU A 67 -22.66 13.50 10.89
CA GLU A 67 -23.70 14.46 11.28
C GLU A 67 -24.16 14.24 12.72
N ALA A 68 -24.32 12.99 13.16
CA ALA A 68 -24.66 12.65 14.55
C ALA A 68 -23.57 13.07 15.54
N ALA A 69 -22.30 13.11 15.10
CA ALA A 69 -21.16 13.63 15.86
C ALA A 69 -21.02 15.17 15.78
N GLY A 70 -22.03 15.88 15.28
CA GLY A 70 -22.01 17.34 15.14
C GLY A 70 -21.07 17.85 14.04
N GLY A 71 -20.73 17.01 13.07
CA GLY A 71 -19.98 17.38 11.87
C GLY A 71 -20.89 17.67 10.69
N THR A 72 -20.29 18.05 9.57
CA THR A 72 -20.96 18.18 8.27
C THR A 72 -20.22 17.38 7.21
N VAL A 73 -20.94 17.00 6.16
CA VAL A 73 -20.33 16.49 4.92
C VAL A 73 -20.54 17.54 3.85
N SER A 74 -19.44 18.12 3.36
CA SER A 74 -19.47 19.11 2.29
C SER A 74 -19.38 18.41 0.94
N ASP A 75 -20.44 18.55 0.15
CA ASP A 75 -20.55 18.08 -1.23
C ASP A 75 -20.00 19.12 -2.25
N GLU A 76 -19.40 20.21 -1.78
CA GLU A 76 -18.73 21.21 -2.63
C GLU A 76 -17.42 20.69 -3.25
N PHE A 77 -16.92 19.56 -2.75
CA PHE A 77 -15.71 18.89 -3.20
C PHE A 77 -16.07 17.53 -3.79
N ASP A 78 -15.28 17.08 -4.77
CA ASP A 78 -15.34 15.72 -5.30
C ASP A 78 -14.00 15.03 -5.04
N PRO A 79 -13.95 14.02 -4.14
CA PRO A 79 -15.06 13.48 -3.35
C PRO A 79 -15.49 14.39 -2.16
N PRO A 80 -16.68 14.16 -1.57
CA PRO A 80 -17.18 14.93 -0.42
C PRO A 80 -16.24 14.88 0.80
N ARG A 81 -16.26 15.94 1.61
CA ARG A 81 -15.32 16.11 2.74
C ARG A 81 -15.99 16.30 4.10
N VAL A 82 -15.45 15.66 5.14
CA VAL A 82 -15.80 15.89 6.55
C VAL A 82 -15.42 17.31 6.96
N ASP A 83 -16.39 18.08 7.43
CA ASP A 83 -16.25 19.50 7.81
C ASP A 83 -15.52 20.33 6.72
N GLY A 84 -15.70 19.97 5.43
CA GLY A 84 -15.04 20.60 4.29
C GLY A 84 -13.53 20.37 4.19
N GLN A 85 -12.96 19.46 5.00
CA GLN A 85 -11.51 19.30 5.12
C GLN A 85 -11.00 17.92 4.67
N LEU A 86 -11.56 16.83 5.21
CA LEU A 86 -11.00 15.48 5.01
C LEU A 86 -11.86 14.65 4.06
N ALA A 87 -11.26 14.13 2.99
CA ALA A 87 -11.93 13.31 1.96
C ALA A 87 -12.23 11.86 2.40
N CYS A 88 -11.72 11.46 3.56
CA CYS A 88 -11.90 10.13 4.12
C CYS A 88 -12.72 10.18 5.41
N SER A 89 -13.61 9.21 5.63
CA SER A 89 -14.45 9.16 6.83
C SER A 89 -13.87 8.27 7.94
N ARG A 90 -12.86 7.46 7.64
CA ARG A 90 -12.16 6.63 8.64
C ARG A 90 -10.65 6.71 8.45
N ALA A 91 -9.92 6.91 9.53
CA ALA A 91 -8.46 6.99 9.48
C ALA A 91 -7.88 6.71 10.86
N LEU A 92 -6.67 6.17 10.91
CA LEU A 92 -5.82 6.23 12.09
C LEU A 92 -5.29 7.66 12.26
N GLY A 93 -5.07 8.12 13.50
CA GLY A 93 -4.75 9.52 13.76
C GLY A 93 -5.95 10.45 13.52
N ALA A 94 -5.73 11.58 12.85
CA ALA A 94 -6.73 12.60 12.55
C ALA A 94 -7.47 13.10 13.82
N PHE A 95 -6.72 13.30 14.91
CA PHE A 95 -7.29 13.45 16.24
C PHE A 95 -8.21 14.65 16.39
N LYS A 96 -8.05 15.70 15.58
CA LYS A 96 -8.95 16.86 15.58
C LYS A 96 -10.42 16.51 15.33
N PHE A 97 -10.71 15.40 14.64
CA PHE A 97 -12.06 14.92 14.35
C PHE A 97 -12.58 13.91 15.40
N LYS A 98 -11.80 13.66 16.45
CA LYS A 98 -12.01 12.62 17.46
C LYS A 98 -11.99 13.14 18.90
N GLN A 99 -12.42 14.40 19.08
CA GLN A 99 -12.30 15.11 20.38
C GLN A 99 -13.60 15.07 21.21
N ASP A 100 -14.65 14.41 20.75
CA ASP A 100 -15.90 14.35 21.51
C ASP A 100 -15.78 13.27 22.60
N SER A 101 -15.58 13.70 23.85
CA SER A 101 -15.46 12.81 25.00
C SER A 101 -16.74 12.04 25.34
N ALA A 102 -17.90 12.47 24.84
CA ALA A 102 -19.17 11.80 25.06
C ALA A 102 -19.42 10.65 24.06
N LEU A 103 -18.63 10.58 22.98
CA LEU A 103 -18.78 9.57 21.94
C LEU A 103 -17.69 8.49 22.04
N PRO A 104 -18.03 7.22 21.80
CA PRO A 104 -17.01 6.18 21.62
C PRO A 104 -16.20 6.42 20.34
N GLU A 105 -15.08 5.72 20.18
CA GLU A 105 -14.21 5.84 18.99
C GLU A 105 -14.97 5.66 17.67
N ALA A 106 -15.85 4.67 17.61
CA ALA A 106 -16.67 4.38 16.42
C ALA A 106 -17.70 5.48 16.10
N GLY A 107 -18.01 6.36 17.06
CA GLY A 107 -19.01 7.41 16.94
C GLY A 107 -18.43 8.79 16.58
N GLN A 108 -17.11 8.93 16.52
CA GLN A 108 -16.46 10.20 16.18
C GLN A 108 -16.73 10.61 14.72
N LYS A 109 -16.50 11.88 14.37
CA LYS A 109 -16.68 12.36 12.98
C LYS A 109 -15.83 11.53 12.01
N VAL A 110 -14.57 11.33 12.36
CA VAL A 110 -13.68 10.36 11.69
C VAL A 110 -13.48 9.18 12.64
N SER A 111 -13.84 7.98 12.21
CA SER A 111 -13.66 6.76 13.03
C SER A 111 -12.27 6.16 12.84
N GLY A 112 -11.66 5.65 13.92
CA GLY A 112 -10.47 4.80 13.85
C GLY A 112 -10.77 3.31 13.77
N VAL A 113 -12.05 2.93 13.80
CA VAL A 113 -12.49 1.53 13.86
C VAL A 113 -12.56 0.94 12.45
N PRO A 114 -11.77 -0.11 12.16
CA PRO A 114 -11.78 -0.76 10.85
C PRO A 114 -13.05 -1.59 10.65
N GLU A 115 -13.44 -1.77 9.39
CA GLU A 115 -14.31 -2.86 8.99
C GLU A 115 -13.47 -4.11 8.73
N VAL A 116 -13.92 -5.26 9.23
CA VAL A 116 -13.19 -6.54 9.16
C VAL A 116 -13.97 -7.53 8.31
N TYR A 117 -13.28 -8.12 7.35
CA TYR A 117 -13.80 -9.06 6.38
C TYR A 117 -13.10 -10.40 6.54
N GLU A 118 -13.84 -11.47 6.27
CA GLU A 118 -13.33 -12.83 6.26
C GLU A 118 -13.69 -13.49 4.93
N TRP A 119 -12.68 -13.81 4.14
CA TRP A 119 -12.85 -14.43 2.83
C TRP A 119 -12.16 -15.79 2.80
N SER A 120 -12.84 -16.79 2.25
CA SER A 120 -12.17 -18.03 1.81
C SER A 120 -11.40 -17.75 0.53
N ALA A 121 -10.26 -18.39 0.31
CA ALA A 121 -9.48 -18.31 -0.92
C ALA A 121 -8.85 -19.67 -1.24
N LYS A 122 -8.42 -19.87 -2.47
CA LYS A 122 -7.68 -21.06 -2.92
C LYS A 122 -6.25 -20.70 -3.31
N ARG A 123 -5.40 -21.73 -3.40
CA ARG A 123 -4.07 -21.58 -4.00
C ARG A 123 -4.23 -21.12 -5.46
N GLY A 124 -3.48 -20.10 -5.86
CA GLY A 124 -3.54 -19.45 -7.17
C GLY A 124 -4.53 -18.28 -7.29
N ASP A 125 -5.37 -18.03 -6.27
CA ASP A 125 -6.15 -16.78 -6.18
C ASP A 125 -5.21 -15.58 -5.95
N TRP A 126 -5.66 -14.37 -6.27
CA TRP A 126 -4.86 -13.16 -6.15
C TRP A 126 -5.44 -12.20 -5.13
N LEU A 127 -4.59 -11.71 -4.23
CA LEU A 127 -4.91 -10.64 -3.31
C LEU A 127 -4.19 -9.36 -3.77
N VAL A 128 -4.95 -8.28 -3.98
CA VAL A 128 -4.45 -6.99 -4.46
C VAL A 128 -4.85 -5.90 -3.47
N LEU A 129 -3.90 -5.08 -3.03
CA LEU A 129 -4.13 -3.92 -2.16
C LEU A 129 -3.59 -2.67 -2.85
N ALA A 130 -4.35 -1.58 -2.83
CA ALA A 130 -3.86 -0.30 -3.34
C ALA A 130 -4.48 0.88 -2.57
N CYS A 131 -3.85 2.04 -2.67
CA CYS A 131 -4.46 3.30 -2.24
C CYS A 131 -5.49 3.80 -3.27
N ASP A 132 -6.30 4.76 -2.84
CA ASP A 132 -7.28 5.49 -3.65
C ASP A 132 -6.70 6.12 -4.92
N GLY A 133 -5.47 6.60 -4.92
CA GLY A 133 -4.82 7.09 -6.15
C GLY A 133 -4.87 6.08 -7.31
N VAL A 134 -4.85 4.78 -7.03
CA VAL A 134 -5.07 3.72 -8.04
C VAL A 134 -6.56 3.50 -8.32
N TRP A 135 -7.38 3.37 -7.27
CA TRP A 135 -8.80 3.02 -7.38
C TRP A 135 -9.70 4.12 -7.95
N ASP A 136 -9.32 5.37 -7.76
CA ASP A 136 -10.00 6.53 -8.35
C ASP A 136 -9.65 6.65 -9.84
N THR A 137 -8.53 6.05 -10.26
CA THR A 137 -8.08 6.06 -11.66
C THR A 137 -8.65 4.89 -12.48
N PHE A 138 -8.70 3.69 -11.89
CA PHE A 138 -9.16 2.46 -12.53
C PHE A 138 -10.05 1.60 -11.64
N SER A 139 -11.03 0.92 -12.26
CA SER A 139 -11.90 0.00 -11.55
C SER A 139 -11.18 -1.24 -11.05
N SER A 140 -11.76 -1.89 -10.05
CA SER A 140 -11.31 -3.16 -9.48
C SER A 140 -11.13 -4.24 -10.55
N GLU A 141 -12.05 -4.36 -11.50
CA GLU A 141 -12.00 -5.31 -12.61
C GLU A 141 -10.82 -5.01 -13.54
N ARG A 142 -10.60 -3.71 -13.85
CA ARG A 142 -9.50 -3.29 -14.72
C ARG A 142 -8.15 -3.61 -14.11
N VAL A 143 -7.95 -3.33 -12.83
CA VAL A 143 -6.71 -3.64 -12.12
C VAL A 143 -6.52 -5.16 -12.01
N ALA A 144 -7.57 -5.90 -11.61
CA ALA A 144 -7.51 -7.37 -11.54
C ALA A 144 -7.13 -7.99 -12.89
N LYS A 145 -7.67 -7.47 -13.99
CA LYS A 145 -7.32 -7.91 -15.35
C LYS A 145 -5.83 -7.71 -15.67
N GLU A 146 -5.28 -6.54 -15.37
CA GLU A 146 -3.88 -6.24 -15.70
C GLU A 146 -2.89 -7.01 -14.82
N VAL A 147 -3.26 -7.27 -13.56
CA VAL A 147 -2.37 -7.92 -12.57
C VAL A 147 -2.50 -9.45 -12.59
N CYS A 148 -3.73 -9.96 -12.53
CA CYS A 148 -4.00 -11.36 -12.22
C CYS A 148 -4.08 -12.26 -13.46
N GLU A 149 -4.39 -11.72 -14.64
CA GLU A 149 -4.41 -12.51 -15.87
C GLU A 149 -2.97 -12.80 -16.38
N VAL A 150 -2.76 -14.01 -16.88
CA VAL A 150 -1.48 -14.44 -17.46
C VAL A 150 -1.39 -13.94 -18.90
N ASN A 151 -1.05 -12.66 -19.07
CA ASN A 151 -0.98 -12.00 -20.37
C ASN A 151 0.41 -12.06 -21.03
N GLY A 152 1.13 -13.18 -20.85
CA GLY A 152 2.47 -13.39 -21.40
C GLY A 152 3.61 -12.65 -20.70
N GLU A 153 3.31 -11.74 -19.77
CA GLU A 153 4.29 -11.14 -18.85
C GLU A 153 4.34 -11.95 -17.54
N PRO A 154 5.41 -12.72 -17.26
CA PRO A 154 5.53 -13.47 -16.02
C PRO A 154 5.95 -12.61 -14.83
N ASP A 155 6.59 -11.46 -15.03
CA ASP A 155 7.10 -10.65 -13.94
C ASP A 155 6.00 -9.78 -13.31
N LEU A 156 5.71 -10.05 -12.03
CA LEU A 156 4.71 -9.30 -11.28
C LEU A 156 5.12 -7.84 -11.12
N GLY A 157 6.41 -7.54 -10.91
CA GLY A 157 6.89 -6.16 -10.78
C GLY A 157 6.55 -5.32 -11.99
N THR A 158 6.80 -5.84 -13.19
CA THR A 158 6.49 -5.23 -14.47
C THR A 158 4.99 -5.01 -14.65
N LYS A 159 4.15 -5.97 -14.27
CA LYS A 159 2.69 -5.79 -14.28
C LYS A 159 2.25 -4.64 -13.36
N LEU A 160 2.75 -4.60 -12.12
CA LEU A 160 2.38 -3.54 -11.17
C LEU A 160 2.87 -2.17 -11.65
N SER A 161 4.13 -2.08 -12.11
CA SER A 161 4.68 -0.84 -12.67
C SER A 161 3.90 -0.35 -13.89
N LYS A 162 3.41 -1.27 -14.75
CA LYS A 162 2.54 -0.92 -15.87
C LYS A 162 1.23 -0.29 -15.38
N VAL A 163 0.57 -0.85 -14.37
CA VAL A 163 -0.66 -0.27 -13.80
C VAL A 163 -0.39 1.13 -13.24
N LEU A 164 0.69 1.30 -12.47
CA LEU A 164 1.06 2.61 -11.91
C LEU A 164 1.36 3.63 -13.03
N LYS A 165 2.08 3.22 -14.08
CA LYS A 165 2.34 4.06 -15.24
C LYS A 165 1.05 4.46 -15.95
N LEU A 166 0.11 3.53 -16.13
CA LEU A 166 -1.20 3.83 -16.69
C LEU A 166 -1.96 4.84 -15.85
N CYS A 167 -1.81 4.83 -14.52
CA CYS A 167 -2.43 5.86 -13.67
C CYS A 167 -1.80 7.24 -13.90
N ILE A 168 -0.46 7.30 -13.97
CA ILE A 168 0.28 8.53 -14.26
C ILE A 168 -0.08 9.08 -15.65
N ASP A 169 -0.15 8.21 -16.66
CA ASP A 169 -0.51 8.59 -18.04
C ASP A 169 -1.96 9.10 -18.12
N LYS A 170 -2.81 8.73 -17.15
CA LYS A 170 -4.18 9.23 -17.00
C LYS A 170 -4.29 10.45 -16.06
N GLU A 171 -3.15 11.05 -15.72
CA GLU A 171 -3.02 12.25 -14.89
C GLU A 171 -3.55 12.08 -13.46
N ALA A 172 -3.33 10.91 -12.85
CA ALA A 172 -3.62 10.72 -11.43
C ALA A 172 -2.86 11.75 -10.56
N ASP A 173 -3.60 12.47 -9.71
CA ASP A 173 -3.10 13.60 -8.89
C ASP A 173 -2.84 13.19 -7.42
N ASP A 174 -2.55 11.91 -7.18
CA ASP A 174 -2.30 11.39 -5.85
C ASP A 174 -1.09 10.45 -5.80
N ASN A 175 -0.65 10.11 -4.60
CA ASN A 175 0.34 9.07 -4.36
C ASN A 175 -0.21 7.71 -4.81
N LEU A 176 0.65 6.92 -5.45
CA LEU A 176 0.27 5.63 -6.03
C LEU A 176 1.05 4.50 -5.34
N THR A 177 0.34 3.62 -4.66
CA THR A 177 0.87 2.40 -4.05
C THR A 177 0.00 1.23 -4.45
N LEU A 178 0.61 0.16 -4.97
CA LEU A 178 -0.06 -1.06 -5.40
C LEU A 178 0.76 -2.27 -4.97
N LEU A 179 0.07 -3.24 -4.36
CA LEU A 179 0.62 -4.51 -3.89
C LEU A 179 -0.24 -5.64 -4.43
N ALA A 180 0.39 -6.73 -4.85
CA ALA A 180 -0.31 -7.94 -5.27
C ALA A 180 0.43 -9.19 -4.78
N VAL A 181 -0.33 -10.21 -4.41
CA VAL A 181 0.16 -11.51 -3.94
C VAL A 181 -0.67 -12.61 -4.58
N GLU A 182 -0.01 -13.52 -5.30
CA GLU A 182 -0.62 -14.80 -5.67
C GLU A 182 -0.59 -15.71 -4.43
N LEU A 183 -1.75 -16.17 -4.01
CA LEU A 183 -1.91 -16.92 -2.77
C LEU A 183 -1.45 -18.37 -2.95
N GLY A 184 -0.67 -18.88 -2.01
CA GLY A 184 -0.21 -20.28 -2.02
C GLY A 184 0.87 -20.62 -3.05
N SER A 185 1.43 -19.63 -3.78
CA SER A 185 2.59 -19.81 -4.64
C SER A 185 3.89 -19.84 -3.81
N VAL A 186 4.15 -20.96 -3.14
CA VAL A 186 5.42 -21.18 -2.47
C VAL A 186 6.40 -21.70 -3.51
N SER A 187 7.33 -20.84 -3.94
CA SER A 187 8.55 -21.32 -4.57
C SER A 187 9.40 -21.95 -3.46
N GLU A 188 9.57 -23.28 -3.50
CA GLU A 188 10.54 -23.98 -2.66
C GLU A 188 11.98 -23.54 -2.96
N GLU A 189 12.22 -23.01 -4.16
CA GLU A 189 13.50 -22.40 -4.50
C GLU A 189 13.64 -21.02 -3.86
N PRO A 190 14.76 -20.74 -3.17
CA PRO A 190 15.02 -19.41 -2.63
C PRO A 190 15.02 -18.41 -3.80
N ARG A 191 14.00 -17.55 -3.86
CA ARG A 191 13.95 -16.49 -4.87
C ARG A 191 15.16 -15.59 -4.68
N ARG A 192 16.01 -15.49 -5.71
CA ARG A 192 17.06 -14.49 -5.76
C ARG A 192 16.36 -13.12 -5.74
N VAL A 193 16.63 -12.32 -4.71
CA VAL A 193 16.12 -10.95 -4.65
C VAL A 193 16.84 -10.16 -5.75
N GLU A 194 16.15 -9.88 -6.84
CA GLU A 194 16.63 -8.95 -7.86
C GLU A 194 16.33 -7.53 -7.40
N VAL A 195 17.38 -6.76 -7.15
CA VAL A 195 17.26 -5.33 -6.85
C VAL A 195 17.61 -4.58 -8.13
N THR A 196 16.69 -3.74 -8.59
CA THR A 196 16.94 -2.79 -9.69
C THR A 196 17.18 -1.42 -9.10
N ALA A 197 18.18 -0.68 -9.62
CA ALA A 197 18.36 0.69 -9.19
C ALA A 197 17.25 1.57 -9.80
N GLY A 198 16.47 2.24 -8.94
CA GLY A 198 15.46 3.19 -9.42
C GLY A 198 16.07 4.50 -9.98
N ASP A 199 15.25 5.29 -10.66
CA ASP A 199 15.61 6.59 -11.25
C ASP A 199 15.73 7.75 -10.21
N PHE A 200 15.72 7.43 -8.91
CA PHE A 200 15.72 8.37 -7.78
C PHE A 200 17.06 9.14 -7.63
N LEU A 201 18.09 8.82 -8.43
CA LEU A 201 19.39 9.50 -8.42
C LEU A 201 19.36 11.00 -8.77
N LYS A 202 18.21 11.54 -9.17
CA LYS A 202 18.03 12.97 -9.41
C LYS A 202 18.06 13.80 -8.12
N THR A 203 17.84 13.18 -6.96
CA THR A 203 17.94 13.89 -5.67
C THR A 203 19.39 14.19 -5.28
N LYS A 204 19.60 15.35 -4.67
CA LYS A 204 20.85 15.72 -4.00
C LYS A 204 20.75 15.61 -2.48
N ASP A 205 19.59 15.18 -1.97
CA ASP A 205 19.35 15.01 -0.54
C ASP A 205 20.24 13.88 -0.01
N LYS A 206 21.14 14.25 0.91
CA LYS A 206 22.15 13.34 1.43
C LYS A 206 21.54 12.24 2.30
N GLU A 207 20.50 12.53 3.08
CA GLU A 207 19.85 11.54 3.94
C GLU A 207 19.15 10.49 3.09
N VAL A 208 18.41 10.90 2.05
CA VAL A 208 17.74 9.98 1.13
C VAL A 208 18.73 9.04 0.45
N LEU A 209 19.86 9.59 -0.03
CA LEU A 209 20.91 8.81 -0.70
C LEU A 209 21.56 7.80 0.25
N GLU A 210 21.89 8.21 1.48
CA GLU A 210 22.46 7.32 2.50
C GLU A 210 21.51 6.19 2.90
N GLN A 211 20.21 6.48 3.08
CA GLN A 211 19.21 5.46 3.39
C GLN A 211 19.03 4.46 2.24
N TYR A 212 19.04 4.94 1.00
CA TYR A 212 18.93 4.07 -0.16
C TYR A 212 20.17 3.18 -0.34
N GLU A 213 21.37 3.73 -0.15
CA GLU A 213 22.62 2.95 -0.17
C GLU A 213 22.63 1.88 0.93
N ALA A 214 22.19 2.23 2.14
CA ALA A 214 22.06 1.29 3.25
C ALA A 214 21.05 0.16 2.97
N PHE A 215 19.92 0.48 2.31
CA PHE A 215 18.97 -0.51 1.83
C PHE A 215 19.62 -1.47 0.83
N CYS A 216 20.28 -0.96 -0.22
CA CYS A 216 20.94 -1.82 -1.21
C CYS A 216 21.98 -2.74 -0.57
N LEU A 217 22.83 -2.20 0.31
CA LEU A 217 23.87 -2.97 0.99
C LEU A 217 23.29 -4.08 1.86
N ARG A 218 22.16 -3.84 2.52
CA ARG A 218 21.45 -4.85 3.29
C ARG A 218 21.01 -6.05 2.45
N PHE A 219 20.63 -5.81 1.20
CA PHE A 219 20.24 -6.85 0.26
C PHE A 219 21.41 -7.40 -0.56
N GLY A 220 22.66 -7.07 -0.20
CA GLY A 220 23.86 -7.60 -0.86
C GLY A 220 24.21 -6.88 -2.16
N PHE A 221 23.83 -5.60 -2.30
CA PHE A 221 24.13 -4.79 -3.47
C PHE A 221 24.83 -3.49 -3.09
N ALA A 222 25.96 -3.18 -3.70
CA ALA A 222 26.57 -1.86 -3.64
C ALA A 222 26.00 -0.98 -4.76
N LEU A 223 25.52 0.21 -4.38
CA LEU A 223 25.07 1.22 -5.35
C LEU A 223 26.29 1.93 -5.94
N LYS A 224 26.45 1.87 -7.27
CA LYS A 224 27.41 2.67 -8.02
C LYS A 224 26.69 3.80 -8.75
N ARG A 225 27.06 5.03 -8.41
CA ARG A 225 26.52 6.24 -9.04
C ARG A 225 27.49 6.76 -10.08
N GLU A 226 27.01 6.96 -11.29
CA GLU A 226 27.76 7.60 -12.37
C GLU A 226 27.14 8.97 -12.64
N ILE A 227 27.87 10.04 -12.31
CA ILE A 227 27.47 11.42 -12.56
C ILE A 227 28.23 11.89 -13.79
N VAL A 228 27.52 11.94 -14.92
CA VAL A 228 28.10 12.40 -16.19
C VAL A 228 27.70 13.86 -16.41
N PRO A 229 28.66 14.76 -16.73
CA PRO A 229 28.34 16.14 -17.07
C PRO A 229 27.35 16.21 -18.24
N LYS A 230 26.24 16.95 -18.05
CA LYS A 230 25.16 17.14 -19.06
C LYS A 230 24.37 15.88 -19.45
N ALA A 231 24.43 14.81 -18.66
CA ALA A 231 23.54 13.65 -18.82
C ALA A 231 22.84 13.31 -17.49
N PRO A 232 21.68 12.62 -17.52
CA PRO A 232 21.04 12.15 -16.31
C PRO A 232 21.98 11.23 -15.51
N PRO A 233 22.01 11.35 -14.16
CA PRO A 233 22.80 10.46 -13.34
C PRO A 233 22.33 9.01 -13.51
N LYS A 234 23.26 8.08 -13.65
CA LYS A 234 22.97 6.64 -13.82
C LYS A 234 23.34 5.89 -12.55
N ALA A 235 22.50 4.92 -12.17
CA ALA A 235 22.78 3.98 -11.10
C ALA A 235 23.03 2.59 -11.69
N ALA A 236 24.00 1.90 -11.13
CA ALA A 236 24.17 0.46 -11.30
C ALA A 236 24.27 -0.19 -9.92
N LEU A 237 23.84 -1.45 -9.83
CA LEU A 237 24.03 -2.27 -8.64
C LEU A 237 25.08 -3.34 -8.96
N THR A 238 26.00 -3.56 -8.04
CA THR A 238 26.96 -4.66 -8.10
C THR A 238 26.82 -5.51 -6.85
N GLU A 239 27.04 -6.81 -6.95
CA GLU A 239 27.02 -7.69 -5.77
C GLU A 239 28.03 -7.22 -4.72
N ALA A 240 27.61 -7.26 -3.46
CA ALA A 240 28.38 -6.88 -2.29
C ALA A 240 28.03 -7.81 -1.12
N GLN A 241 28.91 -7.88 -0.12
CA GLN A 241 28.56 -8.60 1.10
C GLN A 241 27.42 -7.87 1.83
N PRO A 242 26.36 -8.58 2.25
CA PRO A 242 25.31 -7.99 3.07
C PRO A 242 25.91 -7.45 4.37
N VAL A 243 25.67 -6.18 4.65
CA VAL A 243 26.08 -5.54 5.91
C VAL A 243 24.81 -5.15 6.68
N PRO A 244 24.77 -5.26 8.02
CA PRO A 244 23.73 -4.61 8.80
C PRO A 244 23.63 -3.15 8.38
N ALA A 245 22.46 -2.72 7.91
CA ALA A 245 22.28 -1.36 7.43
C ALA A 245 22.59 -0.36 8.55
N PRO A 246 23.51 0.61 8.37
CA PRO A 246 23.77 1.63 9.37
C PRO A 246 22.53 2.53 9.55
N GLY A 247 22.49 3.30 10.65
CA GLY A 247 21.41 4.25 10.90
C GLY A 247 20.09 3.60 11.35
N ARG A 248 18.96 4.05 10.80
CA ARG A 248 17.61 3.69 11.27
C ARG A 248 17.27 2.19 11.14
N PHE A 249 18.03 1.44 10.35
CA PHE A 249 17.83 0.02 10.11
C PHE A 249 18.80 -0.89 10.88
N ALA A 250 19.66 -0.33 11.73
CA ALA A 250 20.71 -1.08 12.43
C ALA A 250 20.18 -2.17 13.39
N SER A 251 18.94 -2.04 13.84
CA SER A 251 18.28 -3.02 14.72
C SER A 251 17.68 -4.22 13.97
N LEU A 252 17.62 -4.18 12.64
CA LEU A 252 16.99 -5.24 11.86
C LEU A 252 18.04 -6.26 11.39
N PRO A 253 17.77 -7.57 11.52
CA PRO A 253 18.71 -8.59 11.06
C PRO A 253 18.91 -8.54 9.54
N ALA A 254 20.12 -8.90 9.08
CA ALA A 254 20.40 -9.09 7.66
C ALA A 254 19.52 -10.24 7.11
N PRO A 255 19.03 -10.16 5.86
CA PRO A 255 18.37 -11.28 5.22
C PRO A 255 19.29 -12.51 5.24
N ALA A 256 18.75 -13.70 5.46
CA ALA A 256 19.54 -14.91 5.37
C ALA A 256 20.13 -15.02 3.95
N PRO A 257 21.41 -15.40 3.79
CA PRO A 257 21.96 -15.66 2.46
C PRO A 257 21.14 -16.74 1.78
N ALA A 258 20.86 -16.57 0.48
CA ALA A 258 20.26 -17.64 -0.31
C ALA A 258 21.12 -18.89 -0.14
N ALA A 259 20.48 -20.02 0.22
CA ALA A 259 21.20 -21.28 0.35
C ALA A 259 21.91 -21.58 -0.99
N PRO A 260 23.17 -22.04 -0.96
CA PRO A 260 23.85 -22.42 -2.19
C PRO A 260 23.03 -23.51 -2.89
N ALA A 261 22.82 -23.34 -4.20
CA ALA A 261 22.19 -24.37 -5.02
C ALA A 261 22.99 -25.67 -4.88
N GLY A 262 22.34 -26.71 -4.38
CA GLY A 262 22.86 -28.08 -4.33
C GLY A 262 22.70 -28.80 -5.66
#